data_AF-A0A4D4LV94-F1
#
_entry.id   AF-A0A4D4LV94-F1
#
_cell.length_a   1.000
_cell.length_b   1.000
_cell.length_c   1.000
_cell.angle_alpha   90.00
_cell.angle_beta   90.00
_cell.angle_gamma   90.00
#
_symmetry.space_group_name_H-M   'P 1'
#
loop_
_entity.id
_entity.type
_entity.pdbx_description
1 polymer ?
#
loop_
_entity_poly.entity_id
_entity_poly.type
_entity_poly.pdbx_seq_one_letter_code
_entity_poly.pdbx_strand_id
1 'polypeptide(L)'
;MEVERDHALDKPKKEGEEDPYAESEKEMEEANREEDEDTGEQEQFSFEALESEAVFDRVLYDGAEFGMQAHPGSEEEQDYLGIPGLLEPDQVQLLLQKRQARQIAHSRKKPDEEADLVELPAERRPVVTHKELLELRKQLNTMVGAYVHQSGKPHGVIHTELRRVCGGPPSAEATAGQLRQRIAKVQEWATRMR
;
A
#
# COMPACT_ATOMS: atom_id res chain seq x y z
N MET A 1 4.41 70.01 -0.17
CA MET A 1 3.20 70.51 -0.84
C MET A 1 3.23 69.96 -2.25
N GLU A 2 2.73 68.74 -2.42
CA GLU A 2 2.41 68.19 -3.73
C GLU A 2 0.92 68.42 -3.87
N VAL A 3 0.56 69.37 -4.72
CA VAL A 3 -0.82 69.78 -4.99
C VAL A 3 -1.49 68.65 -5.78
N GLU A 4 -2.65 68.24 -5.29
CA GLU A 4 -3.49 67.18 -5.85
C GLU A 4 -3.67 67.38 -7.37
N ARG A 5 -3.45 66.31 -8.14
CA ARG A 5 -3.80 66.29 -9.56
C ARG A 5 -5.29 66.01 -9.66
N ASP A 6 -6.05 67.06 -9.95
CA ASP A 6 -7.47 66.98 -10.29
C ASP A 6 -7.68 65.89 -11.35
N HIS A 7 -8.41 64.84 -10.96
CA HIS A 7 -8.84 63.79 -11.85
C HIS A 7 -9.98 64.33 -12.73
N ALA A 8 -9.70 64.55 -14.02
CA ALA A 8 -10.67 65.01 -15.00
C ALA A 8 -11.54 63.87 -15.57
N LEU A 9 -12.18 63.07 -14.69
CA LEU A 9 -13.01 61.93 -15.11
C LEU A 9 -14.37 61.80 -14.40
N ASP A 10 -14.87 62.85 -13.73
CA ASP A 10 -16.27 62.90 -13.34
C ASP A 10 -17.13 63.46 -14.48
N LYS A 11 -17.45 62.60 -15.47
CA LYS A 11 -18.58 62.85 -16.38
C LYS A 11 -19.83 62.21 -15.78
N PRO A 12 -20.93 62.95 -15.58
CA PRO A 12 -22.19 62.33 -15.17
C PRO A 12 -22.64 61.36 -16.27
N LYS A 13 -22.88 60.10 -15.91
CA LYS A 13 -23.45 59.07 -16.80
C LYS A 13 -24.76 59.62 -17.41
N LYS A 14 -24.86 59.67 -18.74
CA LYS A 14 -26.13 59.96 -19.43
C LYS A 14 -27.01 58.72 -19.34
N GLU A 15 -28.29 58.90 -19.00
CA GLU A 15 -29.27 57.82 -19.03
C GLU A 15 -29.37 57.24 -20.44
N GLY A 16 -29.07 55.94 -20.57
CA GLY A 16 -29.25 55.16 -21.80
C GLY A 16 -27.99 54.67 -22.51
N GLU A 17 -26.79 54.89 -21.98
CA GLU A 17 -25.56 54.24 -22.47
C GLU A 17 -25.35 52.92 -21.71
N GLU A 18 -25.42 51.78 -22.42
CA GLU A 18 -25.01 50.49 -21.87
C GLU A 18 -23.51 50.54 -21.59
N ASP A 19 -23.13 50.33 -20.33
CA ASP A 19 -21.74 50.33 -19.90
C ASP A 19 -21.02 49.17 -20.59
N PRO A 20 -20.05 49.42 -21.49
CA PRO A 20 -19.42 48.37 -22.28
C PRO A 20 -18.60 47.38 -21.43
N TYR A 21 -18.37 47.70 -20.14
CA TYR A 21 -17.65 46.84 -19.19
C TYR A 21 -18.58 46.12 -18.21
N ALA A 22 -19.90 46.32 -18.26
CA ALA A 22 -20.85 45.70 -17.33
C ALA A 22 -20.84 44.17 -17.35
N GLU A 23 -20.56 43.56 -18.51
CA GLU A 23 -20.45 42.11 -18.64
C GLU A 23 -19.17 41.59 -17.97
N SER A 24 -18.05 42.31 -18.14
CA SER A 24 -16.78 41.99 -17.50
C SER A 24 -16.80 42.20 -15.98
N GLU A 25 -17.53 43.20 -15.48
CA GLU A 25 -17.70 43.39 -14.04
C GLU A 25 -18.50 42.25 -13.41
N LYS A 26 -19.57 41.77 -14.06
CA LYS A 26 -20.33 40.60 -13.60
C LYS A 26 -19.49 39.33 -13.57
N GLU A 27 -18.68 39.09 -14.59
CA GLU A 27 -17.79 37.92 -14.65
C GLU A 27 -16.72 37.96 -13.55
N MET A 28 -16.20 39.16 -13.23
CA MET A 28 -15.25 39.37 -12.15
C MET A 28 -15.90 39.21 -10.75
N GLU A 29 -17.14 39.66 -10.58
CA GLU A 29 -17.92 39.44 -9.35
C GLU A 29 -18.27 37.96 -9.14
N GLU A 30 -18.54 37.22 -10.22
CA GLU A 30 -18.81 35.78 -10.16
C GLU A 30 -17.56 34.98 -9.81
N ALA A 31 -16.41 35.32 -10.38
CA ALA A 31 -15.12 34.70 -10.05
C ALA A 31 -14.63 35.01 -8.62
N ASN A 32 -14.96 36.19 -8.09
CA ASN A 32 -14.64 36.57 -6.71
C ASN A 32 -15.65 36.03 -5.68
N ARG A 33 -16.71 35.34 -6.11
CA ARG A 33 -17.63 34.69 -5.20
C ARG A 33 -16.91 33.48 -4.60
N GLU A 34 -16.67 33.52 -3.30
CA GLU A 34 -16.24 32.33 -2.56
C GLU A 34 -17.38 31.29 -2.63
N GLU A 35 -17.23 30.32 -3.53
CA GLU A 35 -18.04 29.12 -3.52
C GLU A 35 -17.54 28.22 -2.39
N ASP A 36 -18.07 28.46 -1.19
CA ASP A 36 -18.02 27.46 -0.13
C ASP A 36 -18.86 26.27 -0.62
N GLU A 37 -18.21 25.24 -1.18
CA GLU A 37 -18.85 23.96 -1.41
C GLU A 37 -19.44 23.49 -0.08
N ASP A 38 -20.77 23.38 0.00
CA ASP A 38 -21.44 22.75 1.13
C ASP A 38 -21.12 21.25 1.08
N THR A 39 -19.93 20.89 1.57
CA THR A 39 -19.55 19.52 1.92
C THR A 39 -20.43 19.10 3.08
N GLY A 40 -21.69 18.79 2.75
CA GLY A 40 -22.76 18.53 3.69
C GLY A 40 -22.30 17.58 4.78
N GLU A 41 -22.51 18.00 6.03
CA GLU A 41 -22.38 17.23 7.26
C GLU A 41 -21.45 16.00 7.14
N GLN A 42 -20.18 16.25 6.78
CA GLN A 42 -19.13 15.30 7.05
C GLN A 42 -18.94 15.34 8.57
N GLU A 43 -19.80 14.62 9.29
CA GLU A 43 -19.61 14.24 10.67
C GLU A 43 -18.12 14.01 10.87
N GLN A 44 -17.50 14.83 11.72
CA GLN A 44 -16.07 14.87 11.91
C GLN A 44 -15.52 13.44 12.06
N PHE A 45 -14.98 12.88 10.98
CA PHE A 45 -14.18 11.67 11.10
C PHE A 45 -13.05 12.01 12.06
N SER A 46 -12.99 11.29 13.18
CA SER A 46 -11.92 11.48 14.16
C SER A 46 -10.59 11.26 13.46
N PHE A 47 -9.70 12.24 13.52
CA PHE A 47 -8.36 12.12 12.97
C PHE A 47 -7.66 10.89 13.58
N GLU A 48 -7.33 9.93 12.73
CA GLU A 48 -6.51 8.76 13.08
C GLU A 48 -5.15 8.92 12.41
N ALA A 49 -4.09 9.05 13.22
CA ALA A 49 -2.74 9.14 12.71
C ALA A 49 -2.29 7.76 12.22
N LEU A 50 -2.15 7.63 10.90
CA LEU A 50 -1.53 6.46 10.27
C LEU A 50 -0.02 6.51 10.51
N GLU A 51 0.54 5.42 11.02
CA GLU A 51 1.98 5.24 11.10
C GLU A 51 2.57 5.09 9.69
N SER A 52 3.75 5.65 9.46
CA SER A 52 4.50 5.46 8.22
C SER A 52 5.90 4.97 8.53
N GLU A 53 6.26 3.82 7.97
CA GLU A 53 7.60 3.25 8.02
C GLU A 53 8.18 3.29 6.61
N ALA A 54 9.40 3.81 6.48
CA ALA A 54 10.11 3.87 5.21
C ALA A 54 11.45 3.13 5.36
N VAL A 55 11.70 2.18 4.48
CA VAL A 55 12.95 1.41 4.43
C VAL A 55 13.70 1.79 3.16
N PHE A 56 15.01 1.97 3.27
CA PHE A 56 15.87 2.25 2.11
C PHE A 56 15.98 1.01 1.22
N ASP A 57 15.60 1.14 -0.04
CA ASP A 57 15.69 0.05 -1.02
C ASP A 57 17.13 -0.20 -1.47
N ARG A 58 17.93 0.88 -1.65
CA ARG A 58 19.27 0.81 -2.24
C ARG A 58 20.23 1.81 -1.58
N VAL A 59 21.50 1.43 -1.53
CA VAL A 59 22.65 2.23 -1.09
C VAL A 59 23.65 2.32 -2.24
N LEU A 60 24.12 3.54 -2.51
CA LEU A 60 25.21 3.79 -3.44
C LEU A 60 26.55 3.76 -2.69
N TYR A 61 27.47 2.92 -3.13
CA TYR A 61 28.83 2.86 -2.61
C TYR A 61 29.84 2.75 -3.76
N ASP A 62 30.77 3.70 -3.83
CA ASP A 62 31.82 3.74 -4.87
C ASP A 62 31.29 3.59 -6.31
N GLY A 63 30.20 4.31 -6.62
CA GLY A 63 29.56 4.26 -7.94
C GLY A 63 28.78 2.98 -8.26
N ALA A 64 28.79 1.99 -7.35
CA ALA A 64 27.99 0.78 -7.44
C ALA A 64 26.73 0.87 -6.56
N GLU A 65 25.63 0.33 -7.08
CA GLU A 65 24.35 0.28 -6.38
C GLU A 65 24.17 -1.07 -5.70
N PHE A 66 24.02 -1.05 -4.38
CA PHE A 66 23.77 -2.23 -3.55
C PHE A 66 22.40 -2.10 -2.91
N GLY A 67 21.47 -3.00 -3.23
CA GLY A 67 20.13 -2.95 -2.66
C GLY A 67 19.35 -4.21 -2.97
N MET A 68 19.06 -4.97 -1.91
CA MET A 68 18.04 -6.02 -1.88
C MET A 68 17.54 -6.11 -0.44
N GLN A 69 16.22 -6.13 -0.30
CA GLN A 69 15.51 -6.10 0.98
C GLN A 69 15.89 -7.33 1.83
N ALA A 70 16.51 -7.09 2.98
CA ALA A 70 16.59 -8.08 4.05
C ALA A 70 15.43 -7.79 5.02
N HIS A 71 14.64 -8.80 5.36
CA HIS A 71 13.57 -8.63 6.34
C HIS A 71 14.14 -8.25 7.72
N PRO A 72 13.54 -7.27 8.42
CA PRO A 72 13.84 -7.03 9.82
C PRO A 72 13.64 -8.31 10.65
N GLY A 73 14.61 -8.69 11.47
CA GLY A 73 14.67 -9.92 12.25
C GLY A 73 15.25 -11.14 11.53
N SER A 74 15.65 -11.02 10.26
CA SER A 74 16.30 -12.13 9.54
C SER A 74 17.74 -12.35 9.99
N GLU A 75 18.27 -13.57 9.85
CA GLU A 75 19.70 -13.86 10.10
C GLU A 75 20.61 -12.96 9.25
N GLU A 76 20.14 -12.52 8.07
CA GLU A 76 20.87 -11.58 7.21
C GLU A 76 21.03 -10.19 7.80
N GLU A 77 20.11 -9.74 8.68
CA GLU A 77 20.20 -8.45 9.37
C GLU A 77 21.24 -8.49 10.51
N GLN A 78 21.44 -9.64 11.16
CA GLN A 78 22.42 -9.77 12.24
C GLN A 78 23.87 -9.61 11.74
N ASP A 79 24.10 -9.96 10.47
CA ASP A 79 25.36 -9.76 9.75
C ASP A 79 25.57 -8.29 9.27
N TYR A 80 24.58 -7.41 9.45
CA TYR A 80 24.53 -6.08 8.82
C TYR A 80 25.53 -5.06 9.40
N LEU A 81 26.05 -5.29 10.61
CA LEU A 81 26.90 -4.30 11.27
C LEU A 81 28.28 -4.88 11.62
N GLY A 82 29.17 -4.90 10.63
CA GLY A 82 30.58 -4.71 10.93
C GLY A 82 30.75 -3.36 11.62
N ILE A 83 31.53 -3.31 12.70
CA ILE A 83 31.73 -2.08 13.47
C ILE A 83 32.31 -1.01 12.53
N PRO A 84 31.63 0.13 12.30
CA PRO A 84 32.11 1.16 11.39
C PRO A 84 33.46 1.70 11.88
N GLY A 85 34.44 1.81 10.97
CA GLY A 85 35.79 2.31 11.25
C GLY A 85 36.91 1.27 11.31
N LEU A 86 36.60 -0.02 11.18
CA LEU A 86 37.61 -1.10 11.09
C LEU A 86 37.90 -1.58 9.67
N LEU A 87 37.03 -1.25 8.72
CA LEU A 87 37.14 -1.71 7.33
C LEU A 87 37.69 -0.61 6.44
N GLU A 88 38.65 -0.97 5.61
CA GLU A 88 39.11 -0.14 4.50
C GLU A 88 38.04 -0.10 3.38
N PRO A 89 38.04 0.92 2.51
CA PRO A 89 37.03 1.06 1.45
C PRO A 89 36.86 -0.19 0.56
N ASP A 90 37.97 -0.79 0.14
CA ASP A 90 37.97 -1.99 -0.69
C ASP A 90 37.32 -3.19 0.03
N GLN A 91 37.47 -3.25 1.36
CA GLN A 91 36.90 -4.30 2.20
C GLN A 91 35.38 -4.12 2.34
N VAL A 92 34.90 -2.88 2.39
CA VAL A 92 33.46 -2.56 2.36
C VAL A 92 32.86 -2.98 1.03
N GLN A 93 33.52 -2.66 -0.09
CA GLN A 93 33.07 -3.05 -1.43
C GLN A 93 32.95 -4.58 -1.57
N LEU A 94 33.98 -5.31 -1.14
CA LEU A 94 34.00 -6.78 -1.20
C LEU A 94 32.88 -7.41 -0.37
N LEU A 95 32.61 -6.86 0.82
CA LEU A 95 31.56 -7.33 1.72
C LEU A 95 30.17 -7.10 1.09
N LEU A 96 29.94 -5.91 0.53
CA LEU A 96 28.69 -5.57 -0.16
C LEU A 96 28.44 -6.49 -1.37
N GLN A 97 29.46 -6.75 -2.21
CA GLN A 97 29.35 -7.68 -3.34
C GLN A 97 29.05 -9.12 -2.90
N LYS A 98 29.77 -9.61 -1.89
CA LYS A 98 29.57 -10.97 -1.33
C LYS A 98 28.15 -11.12 -0.77
N ARG A 99 27.61 -10.06 -0.16
CA ARG A 99 26.25 -10.04 0.41
C ARG A 99 25.19 -10.07 -0.68
N GLN A 100 25.33 -9.23 -1.71
CA GLN A 100 24.45 -9.25 -2.88
C GLN A 100 24.39 -10.65 -3.52
N ALA A 101 25.54 -11.30 -3.68
CA ALA A 101 25.61 -12.66 -4.21
C ALA A 101 24.89 -13.70 -3.32
N ARG A 102 25.00 -13.58 -1.98
CA ARG A 102 24.29 -14.45 -1.04
C ARG A 102 22.78 -14.24 -1.10
N GLN A 103 22.31 -12.99 -1.14
CA GLN A 103 20.89 -12.67 -1.23
C GLN A 103 20.28 -13.18 -2.54
N ILE A 104 20.97 -13.01 -3.67
CA ILE A 104 20.55 -13.58 -4.96
C ILE A 104 20.48 -15.11 -4.90
N ALA A 105 21.47 -15.76 -4.27
CA ALA A 105 21.48 -17.21 -4.11
C ALA A 105 20.36 -17.72 -3.18
N HIS A 106 20.01 -16.96 -2.15
CA HIS A 106 18.95 -17.29 -1.20
C HIS A 106 17.56 -17.08 -1.81
N SER A 107 17.35 -15.94 -2.49
CA SER A 107 16.15 -15.65 -3.28
C SER A 107 15.89 -16.73 -4.33
N ARG A 108 16.93 -17.24 -5.00
CA ARG A 108 16.80 -18.35 -5.98
C ARG A 108 16.49 -19.71 -5.36
N LYS A 109 16.77 -19.91 -4.07
CA LYS A 109 16.53 -21.18 -3.36
C LYS A 109 15.14 -21.26 -2.74
N LYS A 110 14.52 -20.12 -2.40
CA LYS A 110 13.13 -20.09 -1.97
C LYS A 110 12.22 -20.35 -3.18
N PRO A 111 11.30 -21.32 -3.13
CA PRO A 111 10.33 -21.51 -4.19
C PRO A 111 9.40 -20.28 -4.29
N ASP A 112 9.05 -19.86 -5.51
CA ASP A 112 8.18 -18.69 -5.77
C ASP A 112 6.82 -18.77 -5.05
N GLU A 113 6.38 -19.96 -4.65
CA GLU A 113 5.13 -20.19 -3.91
C GLU A 113 5.22 -19.86 -2.40
N GLU A 114 6.43 -19.85 -1.82
CA GLU A 114 6.69 -19.53 -0.41
C GLU A 114 7.38 -18.17 -0.22
N ALA A 115 7.76 -17.51 -1.33
CA ALA A 115 8.28 -16.15 -1.29
C ALA A 115 7.17 -15.23 -0.76
N ASP A 116 7.49 -14.50 0.32
CA ASP A 116 6.57 -13.53 0.86
C ASP A 116 6.27 -12.49 -0.23
N LEU A 117 5.02 -12.00 -0.34
CA LEU A 117 4.63 -11.10 -1.43
C LEU A 117 5.49 -9.83 -1.47
N VAL A 118 6.14 -9.50 -0.35
CA VAL A 118 7.09 -8.40 -0.21
C VAL A 118 8.41 -8.69 -0.95
N GLU A 119 8.92 -9.93 -0.95
CA GLU A 119 10.20 -10.33 -1.57
C GLU A 119 10.13 -10.40 -3.11
N LEU A 120 8.94 -10.47 -3.70
CA LEU A 120 8.76 -10.47 -5.14
C LEU A 120 8.84 -9.05 -5.72
N PRO A 121 9.59 -8.83 -6.83
CA PRO A 121 9.56 -7.57 -7.56
C PRO A 121 8.13 -7.13 -7.83
N ALA A 122 7.80 -5.86 -7.64
CA ALA A 122 6.43 -5.34 -7.77
C ALA A 122 5.77 -5.75 -9.11
N GLU A 123 6.55 -5.83 -10.18
CA GLU A 123 6.14 -6.25 -11.53
C GLU A 123 5.75 -7.73 -11.64
N ARG A 124 6.25 -8.59 -10.74
CA ARG A 124 5.95 -10.03 -10.70
C ARG A 124 4.90 -10.41 -9.66
N ARG A 125 4.47 -9.47 -8.82
CA ARG A 125 3.40 -9.73 -7.86
C ARG A 125 2.12 -9.99 -8.66
N PRO A 126 1.45 -11.15 -8.49
CA PRO A 126 0.17 -11.37 -9.14
C PRO A 126 -0.80 -10.31 -8.62
N VAL A 127 -1.24 -9.41 -9.50
CA VAL A 127 -2.27 -8.42 -9.19
C VAL A 127 -3.58 -9.17 -9.07
N VAL A 128 -3.86 -9.70 -7.88
CA VAL A 128 -5.14 -10.32 -7.59
C VAL A 128 -6.15 -9.20 -7.40
N THR A 129 -7.16 -9.17 -8.26
CA THR A 129 -8.23 -8.19 -8.17
C THR A 129 -9.00 -8.37 -6.87
N HIS A 130 -9.54 -7.28 -6.30
CA HIS A 130 -10.41 -7.36 -5.12
C HIS A 130 -11.57 -8.36 -5.31
N LYS A 131 -12.08 -8.47 -6.55
CA LYS A 131 -13.11 -9.43 -6.96
C LYS A 131 -12.66 -10.89 -6.77
N GLU A 132 -11.44 -11.23 -7.17
CA GLU A 132 -10.90 -12.58 -7.01
C GLU A 132 -10.71 -12.96 -5.54
N LEU A 133 -10.27 -12.02 -4.69
CA LEU A 133 -10.19 -12.24 -3.25
C LEU A 133 -11.57 -12.51 -2.64
N LEU A 134 -12.60 -11.77 -3.07
CA LEU A 134 -13.97 -11.99 -2.62
C LEU A 134 -14.47 -13.40 -3.00
N GLU A 135 -14.23 -13.84 -4.23
CA GLU A 135 -14.60 -15.18 -4.70
C GLU A 135 -13.86 -16.27 -3.94
N LEU A 136 -12.55 -16.12 -3.67
CA LEU A 136 -11.79 -17.07 -2.86
C LEU A 136 -12.32 -17.17 -1.43
N ARG A 137 -12.67 -16.04 -0.78
CA ARG A 137 -13.29 -16.05 0.55
C ARG A 137 -14.64 -16.75 0.54
N LYS A 138 -15.46 -16.49 -0.49
CA LYS A 138 -16.77 -17.13 -0.67
C LYS A 138 -16.61 -18.64 -0.85
N GLN A 139 -15.70 -19.07 -1.72
CA GLN A 139 -15.38 -20.47 -1.94
C GLN A 139 -14.91 -21.17 -0.67
N LEU A 140 -14.01 -20.53 0.10
CA LEU A 140 -13.55 -21.05 1.38
C LEU A 140 -14.72 -21.23 2.36
N ASN A 141 -15.58 -20.23 2.53
CA ASN A 141 -16.74 -20.30 3.43
C ASN A 141 -17.72 -21.41 3.02
N THR A 142 -17.99 -21.56 1.71
CA THR A 142 -18.86 -22.64 1.22
C THR A 142 -18.28 -24.02 1.51
N MET A 143 -16.98 -24.21 1.28
CA MET A 143 -16.29 -25.47 1.56
C MET A 143 -16.26 -25.80 3.06
N VAL A 144 -16.00 -24.80 3.91
CA VAL A 144 -16.05 -24.98 5.38
C VAL A 144 -17.46 -25.33 5.82
N GLY A 145 -18.50 -24.68 5.29
CA GLY A 145 -19.89 -25.04 5.57
C GLY A 145 -20.21 -26.49 5.24
N ALA A 146 -19.76 -26.99 4.08
CA ALA A 146 -19.92 -28.41 3.73
C ALA A 146 -19.17 -29.33 4.70
N TYR A 147 -17.94 -28.96 5.09
CA TYR A 147 -17.13 -29.75 6.03
C TYR A 147 -17.66 -29.72 7.48
N VAL A 148 -18.32 -28.65 7.91
CA VAL A 148 -19.05 -28.58 9.20
C VAL A 148 -20.07 -29.71 9.29
N HIS A 149 -20.87 -29.90 8.23
CA HIS A 149 -21.87 -30.96 8.20
C HIS A 149 -21.25 -32.37 8.23
N GLN A 150 -20.07 -32.56 7.64
CA GLN A 150 -19.37 -33.85 7.63
C GLN A 150 -18.64 -34.15 8.95
N SER A 151 -18.01 -33.13 9.56
CA SER A 151 -17.16 -33.28 10.75
C SER A 151 -17.90 -33.08 12.07
N GLY A 152 -19.07 -32.45 12.07
CA GLY A 152 -19.84 -32.09 13.27
C GLY A 152 -19.22 -30.97 14.11
N LYS A 153 -18.08 -30.39 13.69
CA LYS A 153 -17.40 -29.29 14.39
C LYS A 153 -18.05 -27.94 14.05
N PRO A 154 -18.09 -26.97 14.99
CA PRO A 154 -18.57 -25.62 14.70
C PRO A 154 -17.71 -24.91 13.63
N HIS A 155 -18.35 -24.05 12.84
CA HIS A 155 -17.71 -23.31 11.74
C HIS A 155 -16.45 -22.53 12.17
N GLY A 156 -16.52 -21.81 13.29
CA GLY A 156 -15.38 -21.04 13.82
C GLY A 156 -14.20 -21.90 14.24
N VAL A 157 -14.45 -23.13 14.73
CA VAL A 157 -13.40 -24.07 15.12
C VAL A 157 -12.61 -24.53 13.89
N ILE A 158 -13.29 -24.83 12.78
CA ILE A 158 -12.64 -25.22 11.53
C ILE A 158 -11.76 -24.09 10.97
N HIS A 159 -12.24 -22.84 10.97
CA HIS A 159 -11.39 -21.70 10.57
C HIS A 159 -10.17 -21.51 11.47
N THR A 160 -10.31 -21.80 12.77
CA THR A 160 -9.21 -21.74 13.72
C THR A 160 -8.19 -22.86 13.46
N GLU A 161 -8.65 -24.08 13.20
CA GLU A 161 -7.80 -25.20 12.81
C GLU A 161 -7.07 -24.92 11.48
N LEU A 162 -7.77 -24.38 10.48
CA LEU A 162 -7.16 -24.00 9.20
C LEU A 162 -6.07 -22.94 9.38
N ARG A 163 -6.31 -21.94 10.23
CA ARG A 163 -5.32 -20.92 10.56
C ARG A 163 -4.11 -21.51 11.28
N ARG A 164 -4.34 -22.45 12.20
CA ARG A 164 -3.26 -23.12 12.93
C ARG A 164 -2.38 -23.97 12.01
N VAL A 165 -2.96 -24.61 11.00
CA VAL A 165 -2.25 -25.52 10.09
C VAL A 165 -1.61 -24.79 8.91
N CYS A 166 -2.32 -23.85 8.29
CA CYS A 166 -1.82 -23.09 7.14
C CYS A 166 -1.08 -21.80 7.53
N GLY A 167 -1.21 -21.33 8.77
CA GLY A 167 -0.68 -20.05 9.22
C GLY A 167 -1.46 -18.83 8.71
N GLY A 168 -0.94 -17.65 9.07
CA GLY A 168 -1.41 -16.35 8.58
C GLY A 168 -2.61 -15.72 9.32
N PRO A 169 -3.04 -14.52 8.89
CA PRO A 169 -4.08 -13.71 9.53
C PRO A 169 -5.50 -14.28 9.33
N PRO A 170 -6.55 -13.72 9.97
CA PRO A 170 -7.94 -14.09 9.72
C PRO A 170 -8.30 -14.10 8.22
N SER A 171 -9.29 -14.91 7.80
CA SER A 171 -9.68 -15.03 6.38
C SER A 171 -10.09 -13.71 5.71
N ALA A 172 -10.51 -12.71 6.50
CA ALA A 172 -10.79 -11.36 6.00
C ALA A 172 -9.52 -10.65 5.50
N GLU A 173 -8.40 -10.83 6.19
CA GLU A 173 -7.09 -10.20 5.91
C GLU A 173 -6.12 -11.13 5.17
N ALA A 174 -6.50 -12.39 4.96
CA ALA A 174 -5.66 -13.38 4.32
C ALA A 174 -5.37 -13.03 2.84
N THR A 175 -4.14 -13.28 2.42
CA THR A 175 -3.71 -13.10 1.03
C THR A 175 -4.33 -14.18 0.13
N ALA A 176 -4.32 -13.96 -1.19
CA ALA A 176 -4.85 -14.93 -2.14
C ALA A 176 -4.17 -16.32 -2.05
N GLY A 177 -2.86 -16.34 -1.83
CA GLY A 177 -2.09 -17.58 -1.62
C GLY A 177 -2.55 -18.33 -0.37
N GLN A 178 -2.71 -17.61 0.75
CA GLN A 178 -3.19 -18.19 2.00
C GLN A 178 -4.63 -18.73 1.89
N LEU A 179 -5.53 -18.03 1.17
CA LEU A 179 -6.89 -18.50 0.92
C LEU A 179 -6.89 -19.79 0.09
N ARG A 180 -6.08 -19.87 -0.98
CA ARG A 180 -5.94 -21.08 -1.81
C ARG A 180 -5.39 -22.26 -1.00
N GLN A 181 -4.36 -22.04 -0.19
CA GLN A 181 -3.80 -23.08 0.70
C GLN A 181 -4.86 -23.61 1.69
N ARG A 182 -5.65 -22.71 2.30
CA ARG A 182 -6.75 -23.11 3.19
C ARG A 182 -7.80 -23.94 2.46
N ILE A 183 -8.20 -23.54 1.24
CA ILE A 183 -9.17 -24.29 0.42
C ILE A 183 -8.64 -25.69 0.11
N ALA A 184 -7.38 -25.81 -0.32
CA ALA A 184 -6.75 -27.10 -0.59
C ALA A 184 -6.73 -27.99 0.67
N LYS A 185 -6.45 -27.40 1.84
CA LYS A 185 -6.44 -28.14 3.11
C LYS A 185 -7.83 -28.64 3.52
N VAL A 186 -8.87 -27.84 3.35
CA VAL A 186 -10.26 -28.29 3.60
C VAL A 186 -10.63 -29.44 2.66
N GLN A 187 -10.23 -29.37 1.39
CA GLN A 187 -10.46 -30.46 0.43
C GLN A 187 -9.75 -31.75 0.85
N GLU A 188 -8.50 -31.67 1.30
CA GLU A 188 -7.75 -32.82 1.84
C GLU A 188 -8.44 -33.44 3.06
N TRP A 189 -8.94 -32.60 3.98
CA TRP A 189 -9.68 -33.10 5.14
C TRP A 189 -10.99 -33.78 4.74
N ALA A 190 -11.73 -33.21 3.79
CA ALA A 190 -12.99 -33.76 3.31
C ALA A 190 -12.80 -35.11 2.61
N THR A 191 -11.69 -35.30 1.87
CA THR A 191 -11.39 -36.58 1.19
C THR A 191 -10.87 -37.65 2.13
N ARG A 192 -10.08 -37.29 3.16
CA ARG A 192 -9.54 -38.25 4.14
C ARG A 192 -10.59 -38.82 5.09
N MET A 193 -11.74 -38.17 5.21
CA MET A 193 -12.83 -38.54 6.11
C MET A 193 -13.89 -39.44 5.44
N ARG A 194 -13.63 -39.87 4.20
CA ARG A 194 -14.48 -40.77 3.42
C ARG A 194 -14.10 -42.23 3.65
#